data_AF-A0AAE2XXV8-F1
#
_entry.id   AF-A0AAE2XXV8-F1
#
_cell.length_a   1.000
_cell.length_b   1.000
_cell.length_c   1.000
_cell.angle_alpha   90.00
_cell.angle_beta   90.00
_cell.angle_gamma   90.00
#
_symmetry.space_group_name_H-M   'P 1'
#
loop_
_entity.id
_entity.type
_entity.pdbx_description
1 polymer ?
#
loop_
_entity_poly.entity_id
_entity_poly.type
_entity_poly.pdbx_seq_one_letter_code
_entity_poly.pdbx_strand_id
1 'polypeptide(L)'
;KITASMHTGEEFDFQHKLALKTLSETFKRVSRGFFAQECSYHSAMPILLRRNGIEYYITQMAAVRNWVEDLSDLDYRMHELVAFDGETTIPCVLFITGVVEDPVSKIKEMKDHKFGDVLVVILEDAEVLRTDVLEEYIREFEKLKYVKYTLCSDFVRRAKVGRRLKVHKC
;
A
#
# COMPACT_ATOMS: atom_id res chain seq x y z
N LYS A 1 -19.74 -1.72 8.09
CA LYS A 1 -19.65 -2.93 8.95
C LYS A 1 -18.22 -3.41 8.85
N ILE A 2 -17.44 -3.29 9.93
CA ILE A 2 -16.06 -3.78 9.97
C ILE A 2 -16.14 -5.31 10.01
N THR A 3 -15.67 -5.96 8.96
CA THR A 3 -15.47 -7.40 8.97
C THR A 3 -14.35 -7.69 9.96
N ALA A 4 -14.68 -8.41 11.04
CA ALA A 4 -13.67 -8.93 11.95
C ALA A 4 -12.64 -9.70 11.12
N SER A 5 -11.35 -9.48 11.36
CA SER A 5 -10.31 -10.35 10.81
C SER A 5 -10.65 -11.79 11.15
N MET A 6 -10.59 -12.68 10.16
CA MET A 6 -10.87 -14.09 10.35
C MET A 6 -9.78 -14.81 11.16
N HIS A 7 -8.70 -14.11 11.50
CA HIS A 7 -7.59 -14.61 12.30
C HIS A 7 -7.45 -13.82 13.60
N THR A 8 -7.13 -14.53 14.67
CA THR A 8 -6.57 -13.97 15.89
C THR A 8 -5.22 -13.32 15.61
N GLY A 9 -4.77 -12.43 16.50
CA GLY A 9 -3.43 -11.82 16.39
C GLY A 9 -2.29 -12.85 16.41
N GLU A 10 -2.47 -13.97 17.13
CA GLU A 10 -1.49 -15.05 17.20
C GLU A 10 -1.40 -15.83 15.89
N GLU A 11 -2.55 -16.19 15.30
CA GLU A 11 -2.61 -16.86 13.99
C GLU A 11 -1.99 -15.98 12.89
N PHE A 12 -2.32 -14.68 12.89
CA PHE A 12 -1.71 -13.73 11.95
C PHE A 12 -0.18 -13.69 12.09
N ASP A 13 0.33 -13.54 13.32
CA ASP A 13 1.77 -13.45 13.57
C ASP A 13 2.51 -14.73 13.16
N PHE A 14 1.92 -15.89 13.44
CA PHE A 14 2.46 -17.18 13.03
C PHE A 14 2.55 -17.29 11.50
N GLN A 15 1.44 -17.04 10.80
CA GLN A 15 1.40 -17.11 9.33
C GLN A 15 2.35 -16.11 8.69
N HIS A 16 2.42 -14.88 9.21
CA HIS A 16 3.31 -13.85 8.70
C HIS A 16 4.79 -14.23 8.86
N LYS A 17 5.20 -14.73 10.03
CA LYS A 17 6.57 -15.22 10.27
C LYS A 17 6.93 -16.38 9.34
N LEU A 18 5.99 -17.30 9.12
CA LEU A 18 6.18 -18.39 8.19
C LEU A 18 6.40 -17.87 6.76
N ALA A 19 5.57 -16.92 6.30
CA ALA A 19 5.72 -16.29 5.00
C ALA A 19 7.08 -15.59 4.84
N LEU A 20 7.52 -14.83 5.84
CA LEU A 20 8.83 -14.17 5.82
C LEU A 20 9.99 -15.18 5.74
N LYS A 21 9.90 -16.28 6.51
CA LYS A 21 10.88 -17.36 6.45
C LYS A 21 10.93 -17.99 5.05
N THR A 22 9.79 -18.34 4.48
CA THR A 22 9.70 -18.92 3.13
C THR A 22 10.27 -17.97 2.07
N LEU A 23 9.94 -16.68 2.13
CA LEU A 23 10.48 -15.67 1.20
C LEU A 23 12.00 -15.56 1.33
N SER A 24 12.53 -15.55 2.56
CA SER A 24 13.97 -15.51 2.83
C SER A 24 14.67 -16.77 2.32
N GLU A 25 14.09 -17.95 2.50
CA GLU A 25 14.68 -19.21 2.05
C GLU A 25 14.68 -19.32 0.53
N THR A 26 13.58 -18.89 -0.12
CA THR A 26 13.35 -18.98 -1.56
C THR A 26 14.13 -17.92 -2.34
N PHE A 27 13.98 -16.64 -1.97
CA PHE A 27 14.52 -15.51 -2.73
C PHE A 27 15.80 -14.92 -2.14
N LYS A 28 16.27 -15.44 -1.00
CA LYS A 28 17.42 -14.89 -0.24
C LYS A 28 17.25 -13.40 0.08
N ARG A 29 16.00 -12.97 0.21
CA ARG A 29 15.60 -11.58 0.49
C ARG A 29 14.44 -11.59 1.48
N VAL A 30 14.45 -10.64 2.40
CA VAL A 30 13.35 -10.40 3.35
C VAL A 30 12.55 -9.21 2.84
N SER A 31 11.25 -9.41 2.59
CA SER A 31 10.37 -8.31 2.23
C SER A 31 10.22 -7.36 3.41
N ARG A 32 10.31 -6.06 3.14
CA ARG A 32 9.97 -5.00 4.10
C ARG A 32 8.59 -4.38 3.83
N GLY A 33 7.91 -4.84 2.78
CA GLY A 33 6.54 -4.49 2.47
C GLY A 33 5.59 -5.64 2.82
N PHE A 34 4.39 -5.30 3.25
CA PHE A 34 3.31 -6.24 3.48
C PHE A 34 2.08 -5.87 2.66
N PHE A 35 1.50 -6.83 1.95
CA PHE A 35 0.22 -6.72 1.28
C PHE A 35 -0.78 -7.58 2.03
N ALA A 36 -1.88 -6.99 2.52
CA ALA A 36 -2.92 -7.77 3.17
C ALA A 36 -3.77 -8.47 2.12
N GLN A 37 -3.99 -9.77 2.32
CA GLN A 37 -4.96 -10.52 1.54
C GLN A 37 -6.33 -9.83 1.60
N GLU A 38 -6.96 -9.65 0.44
CA GLU A 38 -8.22 -8.91 0.26
C GLU A 38 -8.20 -7.47 0.81
N CYS A 39 -7.01 -6.87 0.94
CA CYS A 39 -6.85 -5.58 1.62
C CYS A 39 -7.49 -5.56 3.02
N SER A 40 -7.52 -6.70 3.71
CA SER A 40 -8.11 -6.82 5.04
C SER A 40 -7.27 -6.13 6.12
N TYR A 41 -7.91 -5.79 7.25
CA TYR A 41 -7.28 -5.09 8.36
C TYR A 41 -7.69 -5.65 9.71
N HIS A 42 -6.74 -5.61 10.65
CA HIS A 42 -6.95 -5.87 12.06
C HIS A 42 -6.10 -4.90 12.90
N SER A 43 -6.66 -4.43 14.02
CA SER A 43 -6.05 -3.41 14.88
C SER A 43 -4.67 -3.77 15.42
N ALA A 44 -4.37 -5.07 15.59
CA ALA A 44 -3.06 -5.54 16.03
C ALA A 44 -2.00 -5.60 14.92
N MET A 45 -2.38 -5.60 13.63
CA MET A 45 -1.45 -5.76 12.51
C MET A 45 -0.26 -4.80 12.53
N PRO A 46 -0.42 -3.48 12.75
CA PRO A 46 0.70 -2.54 12.70
C PRO A 46 1.82 -2.88 13.67
N ILE A 47 1.47 -3.25 14.91
CA ILE A 47 2.42 -3.64 15.96
C ILE A 47 3.12 -4.95 15.56
N LEU A 48 2.34 -5.94 15.08
CA LEU A 48 2.87 -7.24 14.68
C LEU A 48 3.80 -7.13 13.46
N LEU A 49 3.39 -6.36 12.44
CA LEU A 49 4.18 -6.09 11.24
C LEU A 49 5.49 -5.37 11.58
N ARG A 50 5.43 -4.31 12.40
CA ARG A 50 6.63 -3.60 12.89
C ARG A 50 7.58 -4.54 13.63
N ARG A 51 7.07 -5.37 14.54
CA ARG A 51 7.86 -6.35 15.29
C ARG A 51 8.56 -7.35 14.37
N ASN A 52 7.95 -7.67 13.24
CA ASN A 52 8.50 -8.58 12.24
C ASN A 52 9.35 -7.87 11.15
N GLY A 53 9.70 -6.59 11.35
CA GLY A 53 10.62 -5.85 10.48
C GLY A 53 9.99 -5.28 9.21
N ILE A 54 8.66 -5.21 9.14
CA ILE A 54 7.95 -4.58 8.03
C ILE A 54 7.99 -3.06 8.19
N GLU A 55 8.36 -2.39 7.11
CA GLU A 55 8.50 -0.94 7.01
C GLU A 55 7.25 -0.27 6.43
N TYR A 56 6.47 -0.95 5.60
CA TYR A 56 5.27 -0.39 5.00
C TYR A 56 4.22 -1.45 4.67
N TYR A 57 2.99 -0.96 4.56
CA TYR A 57 1.79 -1.71 4.25
C TYR A 57 1.19 -1.24 2.92
N ILE A 58 0.72 -2.17 2.09
CA ILE A 58 0.07 -1.89 0.80
C ILE A 58 -1.41 -2.24 0.91
N THR A 59 -2.29 -1.31 0.49
CA THR A 59 -3.75 -1.50 0.48
C THR A 59 -4.43 -0.59 -0.54
N GLN A 60 -5.74 -0.75 -0.74
CA GLN A 60 -6.53 0.11 -1.61
C GLN A 60 -7.23 1.23 -0.83
N MET A 61 -7.42 2.40 -1.46
CA MET A 61 -8.11 3.54 -0.84
C MET A 61 -9.49 3.14 -0.30
N ALA A 62 -10.25 2.35 -1.05
CA ALA A 62 -11.58 1.86 -0.65
C ALA A 62 -11.56 1.11 0.69
N ALA A 63 -10.50 0.37 0.98
CA ALA A 63 -10.33 -0.35 2.23
C ALA A 63 -10.05 0.61 3.39
N VAL A 64 -9.15 1.58 3.18
CA VAL A 64 -8.84 2.64 4.16
C VAL A 64 -10.08 3.43 4.55
N ARG A 65 -11.01 3.68 3.60
CA ARG A 65 -12.25 4.40 3.89
C ARG A 65 -13.15 3.72 4.91
N ASN A 66 -12.98 2.41 5.11
CA ASN A 66 -13.73 1.66 6.11
C ASN A 66 -13.10 1.72 7.51
N TRP A 67 -11.86 2.22 7.63
CA TRP A 67 -11.08 2.17 8.86
C TRP A 67 -10.80 3.55 9.42
N VAL A 68 -10.71 4.60 8.59
CA VAL A 68 -10.29 5.94 8.99
C VAL A 68 -11.48 6.90 9.14
N GLU A 69 -11.47 7.71 10.19
CA GLU A 69 -12.56 8.64 10.55
C GLU A 69 -12.65 9.89 9.66
N ASP A 70 -11.53 10.38 9.13
CA ASP A 70 -11.45 11.59 8.30
C ASP A 70 -10.48 11.38 7.12
N LEU A 71 -11.01 11.51 5.91
CA LEU A 71 -10.27 11.35 4.64
C LEU A 71 -10.17 12.65 3.85
N SER A 72 -10.50 13.80 4.45
CA SER A 72 -10.37 15.08 3.76
C SER A 72 -8.95 15.24 3.20
N ASP A 73 -8.87 15.41 1.87
CA ASP A 73 -7.67 15.52 1.04
C ASP A 73 -6.85 14.24 0.74
N LEU A 74 -7.35 13.02 1.04
CA LEU A 74 -6.57 11.78 0.80
C LEU A 74 -6.40 11.40 -0.68
N ASP A 75 -7.27 11.86 -1.57
CA ASP A 75 -7.25 11.50 -3.00
C ASP A 75 -5.95 11.93 -3.70
N TYR A 76 -5.19 12.87 -3.12
CA TYR A 76 -3.90 13.36 -3.64
C TYR A 76 -2.68 12.93 -2.81
N ARG A 77 -2.89 12.16 -1.74
CA ARG A 77 -1.90 11.88 -0.69
C ARG A 77 -1.76 10.38 -0.42
N MET A 78 -1.79 9.59 -1.50
CA MET A 78 -1.77 8.12 -1.54
C MET A 78 -0.57 7.42 -0.87
N HIS A 79 0.38 8.18 -0.34
CA HIS A 79 1.58 7.70 0.32
C HIS A 79 1.70 8.15 1.80
N GLU A 80 0.66 8.80 2.35
CA GLU A 80 0.69 9.29 3.72
C GLU A 80 0.53 8.17 4.76
N LEU A 81 1.23 8.32 5.88
CA LEU A 81 1.26 7.31 6.94
C LEU A 81 -0.10 7.16 7.64
N VAL A 82 -0.38 5.94 8.08
CA VAL A 82 -1.56 5.64 8.90
C VAL A 82 -1.11 5.28 10.31
N ALA A 83 -1.78 5.86 11.32
CA ALA A 83 -1.60 5.58 12.74
C ALA A 83 -2.76 4.71 13.24
N PHE A 84 -2.58 3.40 13.14
CA PHE A 84 -3.65 2.42 13.28
C PHE A 84 -4.04 2.09 14.74
N ASP A 85 -3.25 2.52 15.72
CA ASP A 85 -3.55 2.41 17.16
C ASP A 85 -3.38 3.76 17.87
N GLY A 86 -3.13 4.84 17.13
CA GLY A 86 -2.79 6.17 17.66
C GLY A 86 -1.34 6.33 18.18
N GLU A 87 -0.57 5.24 18.29
CA GLU A 87 0.77 5.23 18.90
C GLU A 87 1.85 4.72 17.92
N THR A 88 1.58 3.60 17.24
CA THR A 88 2.37 2.94 16.22
C THR A 88 1.93 3.33 14.82
N THR A 89 2.78 4.09 14.13
CA THR A 89 2.61 4.37 12.70
C THR A 89 3.33 3.35 11.85
N ILE A 90 2.70 2.86 10.80
CA ILE A 90 3.38 2.20 9.67
C ILE A 90 2.96 2.92 8.38
N PRO A 91 3.92 3.27 7.50
CA PRO A 91 3.59 3.79 6.18
C PRO A 91 2.59 2.93 5.44
N CYS A 92 1.58 3.57 4.89
CA CYS A 92 0.62 2.94 3.99
C CYS A 92 0.87 3.44 2.58
N VAL A 93 0.97 2.52 1.65
CA VAL A 93 1.10 2.77 0.22
C VAL A 93 -0.22 2.34 -0.41
N LEU A 94 -0.91 3.31 -1.02
CA LEU A 94 -2.16 3.01 -1.71
C LEU A 94 -1.89 2.59 -3.14
N PHE A 95 -2.57 1.52 -3.56
CA PHE A 95 -2.59 1.12 -4.95
C PHE A 95 -3.96 1.36 -5.60
N ILE A 96 -3.93 1.46 -6.92
CA ILE A 96 -5.09 1.47 -7.79
C ILE A 96 -5.10 0.18 -8.63
N THR A 97 -6.29 -0.31 -8.97
CA THR A 97 -6.47 -1.44 -9.86
C THR A 97 -6.55 -0.94 -11.30
N GLY A 98 -5.62 -1.38 -12.14
CA GLY A 98 -5.53 -0.96 -13.55
C GLY A 98 -6.67 -1.46 -14.43
N VAL A 99 -7.49 -2.41 -13.96
CA VAL A 99 -8.71 -2.89 -14.64
C VAL A 99 -9.92 -1.97 -14.35
N VAL A 100 -9.97 -1.38 -13.16
CA VAL A 100 -11.13 -0.58 -12.71
C VAL A 100 -10.91 0.91 -12.98
N GLU A 101 -9.67 1.36 -12.91
CA GLU A 101 -9.30 2.76 -13.06
C GLU A 101 -8.43 2.95 -14.33
N ASP A 102 -8.54 4.11 -14.99
CA ASP A 102 -7.61 4.52 -16.05
C ASP A 102 -6.35 5.15 -15.39
N PRO A 103 -5.25 4.38 -15.23
CA PRO A 103 -4.10 4.85 -14.47
C PRO A 103 -3.37 5.99 -15.19
N VAL A 104 -3.43 6.04 -16.52
CA VAL A 104 -2.75 7.06 -17.34
C VAL A 104 -3.40 8.41 -17.13
N SER A 105 -4.74 8.47 -17.20
CA SER A 105 -5.48 9.70 -16.93
C SER A 105 -5.26 10.17 -15.49
N LYS A 106 -5.28 9.25 -14.51
CA LYS A 106 -5.04 9.60 -13.11
C LYS A 106 -3.67 10.22 -12.88
N ILE A 107 -2.61 9.64 -13.45
CA ILE A 107 -1.25 10.19 -13.36
C ILE A 107 -1.14 11.56 -14.04
N LYS A 108 -1.88 11.80 -15.13
CA LYS A 108 -1.92 13.12 -15.80
C LYS A 108 -2.58 14.18 -14.92
N GLU A 109 -3.68 13.86 -14.23
CA GLU A 109 -4.34 14.77 -13.27
C GLU A 109 -3.41 15.18 -12.11
N MET A 110 -2.50 14.29 -11.72
CA MET A 110 -1.57 14.51 -10.60
C MET A 110 -0.38 15.40 -10.96
N LYS A 111 -0.10 15.63 -12.25
CA LYS A 111 1.11 16.34 -12.71
C LYS A 111 1.33 17.70 -12.03
N ASP A 112 0.26 18.48 -11.84
CA ASP A 112 0.34 19.86 -11.36
C ASP A 112 0.02 19.98 -9.85
N HIS A 113 0.04 18.85 -9.12
CA HIS A 113 -0.22 18.88 -7.68
C HIS A 113 0.92 19.55 -6.90
N LYS A 114 0.59 20.08 -5.71
CA LYS A 114 1.57 20.75 -4.83
C LYS A 114 2.25 19.83 -3.81
N PHE A 115 2.00 18.51 -3.90
CA PHE A 115 2.33 17.55 -2.82
C PHE A 115 3.75 16.95 -2.85
N GLY A 116 4.70 17.56 -3.55
CA GLY A 116 6.05 16.98 -3.67
C GLY A 116 6.06 15.73 -4.56
N ASP A 117 6.94 14.77 -4.31
CA ASP A 117 6.96 13.50 -5.05
C ASP A 117 5.77 12.64 -4.65
N VAL A 118 5.06 12.06 -5.63
CA VAL A 118 3.96 11.13 -5.36
C VAL A 118 4.27 9.76 -5.95
N LEU A 119 4.00 8.72 -5.16
CA LEU A 119 4.01 7.34 -5.60
C LEU A 119 2.62 6.95 -6.08
N VAL A 120 2.54 6.44 -7.31
CA VAL A 120 1.37 5.73 -7.83
C VAL A 120 1.74 4.26 -7.94
N VAL A 121 0.94 3.39 -7.32
CA VAL A 121 1.10 1.94 -7.39
C VAL A 121 -0.08 1.37 -8.15
N ILE A 122 0.21 0.62 -9.21
CA ILE A 122 -0.77 -0.19 -9.92
C ILE A 122 -0.51 -1.63 -9.48
N LEU A 123 -1.51 -2.28 -8.91
CA LEU A 123 -1.41 -3.64 -8.41
C LEU A 123 -2.65 -4.43 -8.80
N GLU A 124 -2.41 -5.62 -9.35
CA GLU A 124 -3.41 -6.55 -9.85
C GLU A 124 -2.99 -7.97 -9.51
N ASP A 125 -3.99 -8.85 -9.47
CA ASP A 125 -3.77 -10.28 -9.36
C ASP A 125 -3.04 -10.79 -10.60
N ALA A 126 -2.00 -11.60 -10.40
CA ALA A 126 -1.10 -12.02 -11.47
C ALA A 126 -1.83 -12.85 -12.55
N GLU A 127 -2.89 -13.56 -12.17
CA GLU A 127 -3.73 -14.36 -13.06
C GLU A 127 -4.69 -13.52 -13.92
N VAL A 128 -5.02 -12.30 -13.49
CA VAL A 128 -5.88 -11.36 -14.24
C VAL A 128 -5.02 -10.46 -15.15
N LEU A 129 -3.72 -10.40 -14.88
CA LEU A 129 -2.79 -9.54 -15.61
C LEU A 129 -2.72 -9.93 -17.09
N ARG A 130 -3.23 -9.05 -17.97
CA ARG A 130 -2.98 -9.17 -19.40
C ARG A 130 -1.74 -8.38 -19.80
N THR A 131 -0.77 -9.07 -20.38
CA THR A 131 0.53 -8.48 -20.73
C THR A 131 0.43 -7.38 -21.79
N ASP A 132 -0.51 -7.50 -22.73
CA ASP A 132 -0.79 -6.48 -23.77
C ASP A 132 -1.18 -5.13 -23.15
N VAL A 133 -2.06 -5.14 -22.14
CA VAL A 133 -2.53 -3.95 -21.43
C VAL A 133 -1.40 -3.33 -20.61
N LEU A 134 -0.60 -4.16 -19.92
CA LEU A 134 0.53 -3.68 -19.14
C LEU A 134 1.59 -3.02 -20.02
N GLU A 135 1.90 -3.60 -21.18
CA GLU A 135 2.83 -3.01 -22.16
C GLU A 135 2.31 -1.66 -22.68
N GLU A 136 1.02 -1.54 -22.95
CA GLU A 136 0.40 -0.27 -23.36
C GLU A 136 0.54 0.80 -22.27
N TYR A 137 0.24 0.46 -21.02
CA TYR A 137 0.43 1.37 -19.89
C TYR A 137 1.89 1.81 -19.74
N ILE A 138 2.85 0.88 -19.83
CA ILE A 138 4.28 1.21 -19.77
C ILE A 138 4.65 2.20 -20.87
N ARG A 139 4.24 1.94 -22.13
CA ARG A 139 4.51 2.84 -23.27
C ARG A 139 3.91 4.23 -23.07
N GLU A 140 2.71 4.33 -22.51
CA GLU A 140 2.09 5.62 -22.20
C GLU A 140 2.82 6.35 -21.08
N PHE A 141 3.26 5.65 -20.03
CA PHE A 141 4.03 6.24 -18.93
C PHE A 141 5.41 6.72 -19.37
N GLU A 142 6.09 6.02 -20.28
CA GLU A 142 7.39 6.44 -20.82
C GLU A 142 7.31 7.76 -21.62
N LYS A 143 6.14 8.09 -22.17
CA LYS A 143 5.91 9.40 -22.82
C LYS A 143 5.80 10.54 -21.80
N LEU A 144 5.46 10.22 -20.54
CA LEU A 144 5.33 11.19 -19.45
C LEU A 144 6.69 11.41 -18.78
N LYS A 145 7.48 12.36 -19.28
CA LYS A 145 8.86 12.65 -18.79
C LYS A 145 8.99 12.97 -17.29
N TYR A 146 7.89 13.26 -16.60
CA TYR A 146 7.84 13.53 -15.16
C TYR A 146 7.54 12.27 -14.33
N VAL A 147 7.24 11.14 -14.95
CA VAL A 147 7.06 9.84 -14.29
C VAL A 147 8.40 9.12 -14.18
N LYS A 148 8.66 8.52 -13.02
CA LYS A 148 9.85 7.70 -12.76
C LYS A 148 9.45 6.41 -12.07
N TYR A 149 10.00 5.29 -12.51
CA TYR A 149 9.82 4.00 -11.86
C TYR A 149 10.71 3.89 -10.61
N THR A 150 10.14 3.39 -9.52
CA THR A 150 10.85 3.21 -8.24
C THR A 150 10.22 2.05 -7.48
N LEU A 151 10.97 1.41 -6.59
CA LEU A 151 10.40 0.43 -5.67
C LEU A 151 9.61 1.15 -4.58
N CYS A 152 8.50 0.56 -4.13
CA CYS A 152 7.75 1.08 -2.98
C CYS A 152 8.66 1.26 -1.75
N SER A 153 9.57 0.31 -1.49
CA SER A 153 10.54 0.40 -0.39
C SER A 153 11.45 1.62 -0.49
N ASP A 154 11.89 1.99 -1.70
CA ASP A 154 12.81 3.11 -1.89
C ASP A 154 12.09 4.45 -1.77
N PHE A 155 10.85 4.51 -2.25
CA PHE A 155 9.98 5.67 -2.05
C PHE A 155 9.67 5.88 -0.56
N VAL A 156 9.24 4.84 0.16
CA VAL A 156 8.89 4.95 1.58
C VAL A 156 10.07 5.42 2.43
N ARG A 157 11.29 4.95 2.14
CA ARG A 157 12.49 5.39 2.89
C ARG A 157 12.83 6.87 2.72
N ARG A 158 12.53 7.46 1.55
CA ARG A 158 12.81 8.88 1.27
C ARG A 158 11.62 9.79 1.57
N ALA A 159 10.41 9.25 1.56
CA ALA A 159 9.19 10.01 1.78
C ALA A 159 9.16 10.55 3.21
N LYS A 160 8.87 11.85 3.35
CA LYS A 160 8.54 12.42 4.65
C LYS A 160 7.13 12.03 5.01
N VAL A 161 6.98 11.51 6.21
CA VAL A 161 5.71 11.21 6.87
C VAL A 161 4.84 12.46 6.92
N GLY A 162 3.79 12.52 6.09
CA GLY A 162 2.96 13.73 5.92
C GLY A 162 1.91 13.95 7.03
N ARG A 163 1.26 12.89 7.52
CA ARG A 163 0.16 12.96 8.50
C ARG A 163 0.02 11.65 9.28
N ARG A 164 -0.65 11.68 10.44
CA ARG A 164 -1.12 10.50 11.18
C ARG A 164 -2.64 10.43 11.08
N LEU A 165 -3.18 9.36 10.50
CA LEU A 165 -4.63 9.11 10.46
C LEU A 165 -5.04 8.23 11.64
N LYS A 166 -6.15 8.55 12.32
CA LYS A 166 -6.74 7.70 13.37
C LYS A 166 -7.72 6.72 12.74
N VAL A 167 -7.66 5.46 13.17
CA VAL A 167 -8.63 4.44 12.76
C VAL A 167 -9.68 4.17 13.83
N HIS A 168 -10.84 3.68 13.40
CA HIS A 168 -11.87 3.16 14.28
C HIS A 168 -11.30 2.03 15.15
N LYS A 169 -11.58 2.09 16.46
CA LYS A 169 -11.31 0.96 17.36
C LYS A 169 -12.16 -0.23 16.90
N CYS A 170 -11.49 -1.27 16.42
CA CYS A 170 -12.08 -2.58 16.13
C CYS A 170 -12.01 -3.44 17.39
#